data_AF-A0A973AY10-F1
#
_entry.id   AF-A0A973AY10-F1
#
_cell.length_a   1.000
_cell.length_b   1.000
_cell.length_c   1.000
_cell.angle_alpha   90.00
_cell.angle_beta   90.00
_cell.angle_gamma   90.00
#
_symmetry.space_group_name_H-M   'P 1'
#
loop_
_entity.id
_entity.type
_entity.pdbx_description
1 polymer ?
#
loop_
_entity_poly.entity_id
_entity_poly.type
_entity_poly.pdbx_seq_one_letter_code
_entity_poly.pdbx_strand_id
1 'polypeptide(L)'
;MPLFTIARNAFLESIRQPVQAVLICAALLALVLNLNVAGYTLEDDNKLLIDLGLSTLFLSGILMAAFTATSVLSREIENKTLLTVVSKPV
;
A
#
# COMPACT_ATOMS: atom_id res chain seq x y z
N MET A 1 -5.50 -22.51 16.18
CA MET A 1 -4.50 -21.51 15.75
C MET A 1 -4.03 -21.65 14.27
N PRO A 2 -4.84 -22.08 13.27
CA PRO A 2 -4.35 -22.09 11.88
C PRO A 2 -4.48 -20.71 11.19
N LEU A 3 -5.50 -19.92 11.56
CA LEU A 3 -5.82 -18.64 10.91
C LEU A 3 -4.67 -17.62 10.98
N PHE A 4 -4.01 -17.53 12.13
CA PHE A 4 -2.91 -16.58 12.34
C PHE A 4 -1.68 -16.92 11.49
N THR A 5 -1.40 -18.21 11.26
CA THR A 5 -0.31 -18.65 10.40
C THR A 5 -0.60 -18.35 8.93
N ILE A 6 -1.85 -18.57 8.49
CA ILE A 6 -2.28 -18.26 7.11
C ILE A 6 -2.21 -16.75 6.87
N ALA A 7 -2.75 -15.94 7.78
CA ALA A 7 -2.71 -14.47 7.69
C ALA A 7 -1.27 -13.94 7.69
N ARG A 8 -0.39 -14.48 8.52
CA ARG A 8 1.04 -14.11 8.55
C ARG A 8 1.76 -14.48 7.26
N ASN A 9 1.46 -15.64 6.69
CA ASN A 9 2.07 -16.05 5.43
C ASN A 9 1.59 -15.16 4.28
N ALA A 10 0.29 -14.90 4.19
CA ALA A 10 -0.29 -13.98 3.21
C ALA A 10 0.30 -12.57 3.29
N PHE A 11 0.49 -12.04 4.51
CA PHE A 11 1.10 -10.72 4.72
C PHE A 11 2.55 -10.65 4.22
N LEU A 12 3.38 -11.65 4.56
CA LEU A 12 4.78 -11.72 4.11
C LEU A 12 4.87 -11.88 2.59
N GLU A 13 3.92 -12.60 2.01
CA GLU A 13 3.87 -12.89 0.58
C GLU A 13 3.34 -11.71 -0.26
N SER A 14 2.51 -10.84 0.34
CA SER A 14 2.12 -9.53 -0.23
C SER A 14 3.26 -8.52 -0.17
N ILE A 15 4.02 -8.44 0.93
CA ILE A 15 5.19 -7.56 1.04
C ILE A 15 6.26 -7.87 0.00
N ARG A 16 6.42 -9.15 -0.35
CA ARG A 16 7.41 -9.61 -1.34
C ARG A 16 7.02 -9.31 -2.78
N GLN A 17 5.81 -8.81 -3.05
CA GLN A 17 5.43 -8.49 -4.41
C GLN A 17 6.18 -7.24 -4.90
N PRO A 18 6.81 -7.30 -6.08
CA PRO A 18 7.57 -6.18 -6.62
C PRO A 18 6.70 -4.94 -6.85
N VAL A 19 5.41 -5.12 -7.12
CA VAL A 19 4.44 -4.01 -7.29
C VAL A 19 4.34 -3.16 -6.03
N GLN A 20 4.29 -3.77 -4.84
CA GLN A 20 4.23 -3.04 -3.57
C GLN A 20 5.51 -2.22 -3.34
N ALA A 21 6.68 -2.80 -3.66
CA ALA A 21 7.97 -2.11 -3.55
C ALA A 21 8.06 -0.91 -4.52
N VAL A 22 7.60 -1.06 -5.76
CA VAL A 22 7.56 0.03 -6.75
C VAL A 22 6.64 1.15 -6.30
N LEU A 23 5.47 0.84 -5.75
CA LEU A 23 4.53 1.85 -5.22
C LEU A 23 5.13 2.62 -4.04
N ILE A 24 5.82 1.95 -3.11
CA ILE A 24 6.51 2.60 -1.99
C ILE A 24 7.63 3.52 -2.49
N CYS A 25 8.44 3.06 -3.45
CA CYS A 25 9.48 3.89 -4.06
C CYS A 25 8.89 5.12 -4.76
N ALA A 26 7.78 4.95 -5.51
CA ALA A 26 7.10 6.06 -6.17
C ALA A 26 6.53 7.07 -5.16
N ALA A 27 5.92 6.58 -4.07
CA ALA A 27 5.40 7.44 -2.99
C ALA A 27 6.53 8.24 -2.31
N LEU A 28 7.67 7.60 -2.03
CA LEU A 28 8.85 8.27 -1.47
C LEU A 28 9.41 9.34 -2.42
N LEU A 29 9.53 9.04 -3.71
CA LEU A 29 9.97 10.02 -4.71
C LEU A 29 9.01 11.21 -4.79
N ALA A 30 7.71 10.97 -4.78
CA ALA A 30 6.70 12.03 -4.76
C ALA A 30 6.81 12.91 -3.51
N LEU A 31 7.13 12.33 -2.34
CA LEU A 31 7.31 13.07 -1.09
C LEU A 31 8.58 13.95 -1.12
N VAL A 32 9.68 13.45 -1.68
CA VAL A 32 10.93 14.23 -1.87
C VAL A 32 10.74 15.38 -2.87
N LEU A 33 9.95 15.16 -3.92
CA LEU A 33 9.59 16.21 -4.90
C LEU A 33 8.75 17.30 -4.25
N ASN A 34 7.80 16.95 -3.36
CA ASN A 34 7.00 17.93 -2.62
C ASN A 34 7.86 18.87 -1.76
N LEU A 35 8.94 18.35 -1.15
CA LEU A 35 9.87 19.14 -0.36
C LEU A 35 10.58 20.21 -1.20
N ASN A 36 10.94 19.87 -2.45
CA ASN A 36 11.54 20.84 -3.39
C ASN A 36 10.54 21.92 -3.81
N VAL A 37 9.28 21.54 -4.07
CA VAL A 37 8.23 22.48 -4.50
C VAL A 37 7.87 23.46 -3.39
N ALA A 38 7.75 22.98 -2.15
CA ALA A 38 7.41 23.82 -1.00
C ALA A 38 8.53 24.81 -0.61
N GLY A 39 9.80 24.48 -0.90
CA GLY A 39 10.93 25.39 -0.66
C GLY A 39 11.02 26.58 -1.63
N TYR A 40 10.19 26.62 -2.68
CA TYR A 40 10.12 27.73 -3.64
C TYR A 40 9.00 28.75 -3.32
N THR A 41 8.10 28.45 -2.38
CA THR A 41 7.12 29.43 -1.88
C THR A 41 7.81 30.34 -0.87
N LEU A 42 7.36 31.60 -0.77
CA LEU A 42 8.04 32.69 -0.04
C LEU A 42 7.20 33.27 1.12
N GLU A 43 5.96 32.82 1.31
CA GLU A 43 5.01 33.50 2.21
C GLU A 43 4.22 32.58 3.17
N ASP A 44 4.11 31.26 2.92
CA ASP A 44 3.26 30.35 3.71
C ASP A 44 3.79 28.89 3.75
N ASP A 45 5.12 28.74 3.73
CA ASP A 45 5.84 27.49 3.41
C ASP A 45 5.43 26.31 4.27
N ASN A 46 5.25 26.52 5.57
CA ASN A 46 5.03 25.41 6.49
C ASN A 46 3.63 24.80 6.35
N LYS A 47 2.61 25.62 6.04
CA LYS A 47 1.23 25.15 5.88
C LYS A 47 1.05 24.42 4.55
N LEU A 48 1.64 24.99 3.50
CA LEU A 48 1.59 24.44 2.14
C LEU A 48 2.37 23.13 2.03
N LEU A 49 3.53 23.03 2.70
CA LEU A 49 4.33 21.80 2.78
C LEU A 49 3.59 20.66 3.48
N ILE A 50 2.91 20.95 4.60
CA ILE A 50 2.14 19.94 5.34
C ILE A 50 0.94 19.47 4.52
N ASP A 51 0.21 20.39 3.89
CA ASP A 51 -0.99 20.06 3.11
C ASP A 51 -0.66 19.26 1.85
N LEU A 52 0.39 19.65 1.12
CA LEU A 52 0.90 18.90 -0.03
C LEU A 52 1.46 17.52 0.37
N GLY A 53 2.21 17.46 1.48
CA GLY A 53 2.76 16.21 2.00
C GLY A 53 1.66 15.22 2.41
N LEU A 54 0.65 15.70 3.16
CA LEU A 54 -0.50 14.91 3.56
C LEU A 54 -1.34 14.47 2.36
N SER A 55 -1.60 15.35 1.40
CA SER A 55 -2.34 15.02 0.18
C SER A 55 -1.65 13.95 -0.66
N THR A 56 -0.32 14.04 -0.78
CA THR A 56 0.49 13.05 -1.51
C THR A 56 0.52 11.70 -0.80
N LEU A 57 0.65 11.70 0.53
CA LEU A 57 0.55 10.49 1.35
C LEU A 57 -0.83 9.85 1.25
N PHE A 58 -1.89 10.65 1.26
CA PHE A 58 -3.25 10.16 1.14
C PHE A 58 -3.49 9.47 -0.21
N LEU A 59 -3.10 10.13 -1.31
CA LEU A 59 -3.26 9.59 -2.66
C LEU A 59 -2.45 8.29 -2.84
N SER A 60 -1.18 8.30 -2.45
CA SER A 60 -0.33 7.11 -2.56
C SER A 60 -0.79 5.98 -1.62
N GLY A 61 -1.28 6.30 -0.43
CA GLY A 61 -1.83 5.34 0.52
C GLY A 61 -3.07 4.62 0.00
N ILE A 62 -4.00 5.32 -0.65
CA ILE A 62 -5.18 4.70 -1.28
C ILE A 62 -4.76 3.75 -2.39
N LEU A 63 -3.82 4.18 -3.25
CA LEU A 63 -3.31 3.32 -4.32
C LEU A 63 -2.68 2.06 -3.75
N MET A 64 -1.81 2.18 -2.74
CA MET A 64 -1.23 1.01 -2.07
C MET A 64 -2.31 0.09 -1.49
N ALA A 65 -3.30 0.63 -0.79
CA ALA A 65 -4.37 -0.17 -0.19
C ALA A 65 -5.17 -0.95 -1.24
N ALA A 66 -5.54 -0.30 -2.35
CA ALA A 66 -6.27 -0.93 -3.44
C ALA A 66 -5.47 -2.07 -4.08
N PHE A 67 -4.20 -1.82 -4.43
CA PHE A 67 -3.33 -2.84 -5.01
C PHE A 67 -3.06 -4.00 -4.06
N THR A 68 -2.80 -3.73 -2.77
CA THR A 68 -2.61 -4.79 -1.78
C THR A 68 -3.87 -5.65 -1.67
N ALA A 69 -5.06 -5.05 -1.58
CA ALA A 69 -6.31 -5.80 -1.48
C ALA A 69 -6.55 -6.70 -2.70
N THR A 70 -6.39 -6.18 -3.92
CA THR A 70 -6.54 -6.97 -5.15
C THR A 70 -5.50 -8.08 -5.23
N SER A 71 -4.25 -7.81 -4.84
CA SER A 71 -3.17 -8.78 -4.92
C SER A 71 -3.34 -9.96 -3.96
N VAL A 72 -3.85 -9.71 -2.75
CA VAL A 72 -4.19 -10.73 -1.76
C VAL A 72 -5.34 -11.57 -2.28
N LEU A 73 -6.41 -10.92 -2.75
CA LEU A 73 -7.61 -11.59 -3.25
C LEU A 73 -7.31 -12.47 -4.46
N SER A 74 -6.55 -11.97 -5.43
CA SER A 74 -6.17 -12.73 -6.62
C SER A 74 -5.37 -13.99 -6.26
N ARG A 75 -4.49 -13.91 -5.24
CA ARG A 75 -3.71 -15.06 -4.78
C ARG A 75 -4.57 -16.11 -4.08
N GLU A 76 -5.52 -15.68 -3.25
CA GLU A 76 -6.44 -16.63 -2.59
C GLU A 76 -7.36 -17.35 -3.58
N ILE A 77 -7.70 -16.68 -4.69
CA ILE A 77 -8.44 -17.29 -5.81
C ILE A 77 -7.57 -18.33 -6.51
N GLU A 78 -6.32 -17.99 -6.84
CA GLU A 78 -5.38 -18.85 -7.57
C GLU A 78 -5.00 -20.10 -6.77
N ASN A 79 -4.79 -19.96 -5.46
CA ASN A 79 -4.46 -21.08 -4.56
C ASN A 79 -5.65 -22.01 -4.27
N LYS A 80 -6.85 -21.75 -4.81
CA LYS A 80 -8.11 -22.46 -4.51
C LYS A 80 -8.42 -22.55 -3.01
N THR A 81 -7.74 -21.77 -2.18
CA THR A 81 -7.94 -21.73 -0.73
C THR A 81 -9.28 -21.09 -0.41
N LEU A 82 -9.72 -20.08 -1.17
CA LEU A 82 -11.08 -19.53 -1.08
C LEU A 82 -12.15 -20.61 -1.26
N LEU A 83 -12.01 -21.45 -2.29
CA LEU A 83 -12.96 -22.55 -2.55
C LEU A 83 -12.94 -23.59 -1.44
N THR A 84 -11.76 -23.86 -0.86
CA THR A 84 -11.61 -24.89 0.18
C THR A 84 -12.15 -24.42 1.53
N VAL A 85 -11.97 -23.14 1.90
CA VAL A 85 -12.51 -22.55 3.14
C VAL A 85 -14.03 -22.37 3.07
N VAL A 86 -14.59 -22.05 1.89
CA VAL A 86 -16.05 -21.94 1.69
C VAL A 86 -16.71 -23.32 1.59
N SER A 87 -16.05 -24.32 0.98
CA SER A 87 -16.64 -25.65 0.73
C SER A 87 -16.44 -26.64 1.87
N LYS A 88 -15.44 -26.43 2.73
CA LYS A 88 -15.27 -27.10 4.02
C LYS A 88 -14.92 -26.01 5.03
N PRO A 89 -15.89 -25.54 5.85
CA PRO A 89 -15.52 -24.67 6.96
C PRO A 89 -14.61 -25.50 7.86
N VAL A 90 -13.36 -25.07 7.98
CA VAL A 90 -12.45 -25.57 9.03
C VAL A 90 -12.96 -25.14 10.39
#